data_AF-A0A258JM35-F1
#
_entry.id   AF-A0A258JM35-F1
#
_cell.length_a   1.000
_cell.length_b   1.000
_cell.length_c   1.000
_cell.angle_alpha   90.00
_cell.angle_beta   90.00
_cell.angle_gamma   90.00
#
_symmetry.space_group_name_H-M   'P 1'
#
loop_
_entity.id
_entity.type
_entity.pdbx_description
1 polymer ?
#
loop_
_entity_poly.entity_id
_entity_poly.type
_entity_poly.pdbx_seq_one_letter_code
_entity_poly.pdbx_strand_id
1 'polypeptide(L)'
;MKPVIAATPFATLLLAAGLLLGTAPAASAADAICYNCPTEWADWGAMLKAIKADTGVDVPPDNKNSGQAMAQIIAEKASPVADVTYVGVTFGIKLKDAGLTQAYKPKGFDQVPAGLKDPEGHWTTIHSGTLGLFVNKDALGGAPVPACWSDLLKPEYKGMVGYLDPSSAFVGYVGAVGVNSALGGSLDD
;
A
#
# COMPACT_ATOMS: atom_id res chain seq x y z
N MET A 1 -25.14 45.16 -52.26
CA MET A 1 -26.54 45.56 -52.47
C MET A 1 -27.41 44.52 -51.77
N LYS A 2 -28.24 44.93 -50.80
CA LYS A 2 -29.19 44.08 -50.07
C LYS A 2 -30.38 43.71 -50.96
N PRO A 3 -31.12 42.64 -50.60
CA PRO A 3 -32.55 42.77 -50.47
C PRO A 3 -33.00 42.53 -49.02
N VAL A 4 -33.94 43.37 -48.64
CA VAL A 4 -34.72 43.38 -47.41
C VAL A 4 -35.90 42.43 -47.61
N ILE A 5 -36.16 41.53 -46.66
CA ILE A 5 -37.45 40.82 -46.54
C ILE A 5 -37.93 40.89 -45.10
N ALA A 6 -39.25 41.06 -45.01
CA ALA A 6 -40.06 41.62 -43.94
C ALA A 6 -40.09 40.84 -42.61
N ALA A 7 -40.41 41.60 -41.56
CA ALA A 7 -40.68 41.15 -40.22
C ALA A 7 -42.11 40.59 -40.08
N THR A 8 -42.24 39.49 -39.34
CA THR A 8 -43.51 38.95 -38.84
C THR A 8 -43.35 38.73 -37.33
N PRO A 9 -44.31 39.12 -36.48
CA PRO A 9 -44.13 39.12 -35.03
C PRO A 9 -44.37 37.70 -34.48
N PHE A 10 -43.38 37.13 -33.79
CA PHE A 10 -43.59 35.94 -32.97
C PHE A 10 -43.76 36.35 -31.50
N ALA A 11 -44.84 35.85 -30.92
CA ALA A 11 -45.29 36.11 -29.57
C ALA A 11 -44.23 35.76 -28.51
N THR A 12 -44.08 36.67 -27.55
CA THR A 12 -43.23 36.51 -26.37
C THR A 12 -43.82 35.44 -25.45
N LEU A 13 -43.24 34.24 -25.44
CA LEU A 13 -43.48 33.25 -24.39
C LEU A 13 -42.57 33.60 -23.20
N LEU A 14 -43.15 34.14 -22.12
CA LEU A 14 -42.45 34.25 -20.84
C LEU A 14 -42.27 32.84 -20.27
N LEU A 15 -41.05 32.29 -20.38
CA LEU A 15 -40.65 31.09 -19.66
C LEU A 15 -40.15 31.51 -18.27
N ALA A 16 -40.94 31.22 -17.23
CA ALA A 16 -40.55 31.42 -15.85
C ALA A 16 -39.35 30.53 -15.51
N ALA A 17 -38.18 31.14 -15.33
CA ALA A 17 -37.00 30.47 -14.79
C ALA A 17 -37.19 30.27 -13.28
N GLY A 18 -37.73 29.12 -12.89
CA GLY A 18 -37.70 28.68 -11.50
C GLY A 18 -36.27 28.37 -11.09
N LEU A 19 -35.71 29.14 -10.16
CA LEU A 19 -34.49 28.78 -9.43
C LEU A 19 -34.76 27.50 -8.63
N LEU A 20 -34.44 26.35 -9.21
CA LEU A 20 -34.18 25.14 -8.45
C LEU A 20 -32.81 25.30 -7.80
N LEU A 21 -32.81 25.80 -6.56
CA LEU A 21 -31.73 25.57 -5.61
C LEU A 21 -31.68 24.06 -5.33
N GLY A 22 -31.07 23.31 -6.25
CA GLY A 22 -30.69 21.93 -6.01
C GLY A 22 -29.67 21.92 -4.89
N THR A 23 -30.06 21.43 -3.73
CA THR A 23 -29.12 20.93 -2.73
C THR A 23 -28.32 19.84 -3.43
N ALA A 24 -27.08 20.12 -3.81
CA ALA A 24 -26.16 19.08 -4.24
C ALA A 24 -26.13 18.04 -3.11
N PRO A 25 -26.37 16.74 -3.40
CA PRO A 25 -26.16 15.72 -2.39
C PRO A 25 -24.73 15.90 -1.89
N ALA A 26 -24.56 15.94 -0.57
CA ALA A 26 -23.24 15.84 0.03
C ALA A 26 -22.58 14.62 -0.61
N ALA A 27 -21.47 14.85 -1.33
CA ALA A 27 -20.72 13.76 -1.93
C ALA A 27 -20.38 12.80 -0.80
N SER A 28 -20.97 11.60 -0.82
CA SER A 28 -20.48 10.52 0.04
C SER A 28 -19.01 10.36 -0.31
N ALA A 29 -18.14 10.35 0.70
CA ALA A 29 -16.74 10.04 0.49
C ALA A 29 -16.67 8.74 -0.32
N ALA A 30 -16.02 8.78 -1.47
CA ALA A 30 -15.75 7.56 -2.22
C ALA A 30 -14.78 6.71 -1.38
N ASP A 31 -15.00 5.40 -1.37
CA ASP A 31 -14.06 4.46 -0.76
C ASP A 31 -12.68 4.63 -1.39
N ALA A 32 -11.63 4.55 -0.59
CA ALA A 32 -10.25 4.51 -1.07
C ALA A 32 -9.74 3.07 -0.99
N ILE A 33 -9.09 2.60 -2.06
CA ILE A 33 -8.57 1.24 -2.14
C ILE A 33 -7.09 1.24 -1.76
N CYS A 34 -6.78 0.63 -0.60
CA CYS A 34 -5.40 0.33 -0.22
C CYS A 34 -5.05 -1.12 -0.51
N TYR A 35 -4.02 -1.37 -1.33
CA TYR A 35 -3.45 -2.71 -1.44
C TYR A 35 -2.44 -3.02 -0.34
N ASN A 36 -2.50 -4.26 0.17
CA ASN A 36 -1.73 -4.77 1.30
C ASN A 36 -1.94 -3.92 2.58
N CYS A 37 -3.19 -3.64 2.93
CA CYS A 37 -3.56 -3.06 4.23
C CYS A 37 -4.32 -4.10 5.10
N PRO A 38 -3.67 -5.20 5.55
CA PRO A 38 -4.34 -6.25 6.33
C PRO A 38 -4.54 -5.88 7.78
N THR A 39 -5.69 -6.22 8.36
CA THR A 39 -6.09 -5.83 9.72
C THR A 39 -5.14 -6.34 10.83
N GLU A 40 -4.48 -7.47 10.62
CA GLU A 40 -3.64 -8.16 11.60
C GLU A 40 -2.16 -7.73 11.56
N TRP A 41 -1.77 -6.85 10.64
CA TRP A 41 -0.38 -6.42 10.48
C TRP A 41 -0.19 -4.98 10.93
N ALA A 42 0.84 -4.73 11.75
CA ALA A 42 1.26 -3.38 12.16
C ALA A 42 0.11 -2.47 12.64
N ASP A 43 -0.91 -3.05 13.26
CA ASP A 43 -2.12 -2.39 13.76
C ASP A 43 -2.95 -1.64 12.69
N TRP A 44 -2.91 -2.10 11.44
CA TRP A 44 -3.78 -1.58 10.37
C TRP A 44 -5.27 -1.68 10.73
N GLY A 45 -5.70 -2.68 11.52
CA GLY A 45 -7.08 -2.78 11.98
C GLY A 45 -7.56 -1.57 12.81
N ALA A 46 -6.70 -0.97 13.63
CA ALA A 46 -7.00 0.29 14.29
C ALA A 46 -6.86 1.48 13.33
N MET A 47 -5.83 1.47 12.47
CA MET A 47 -5.58 2.55 11.50
C MET A 47 -6.76 2.76 10.54
N LEU A 48 -7.33 1.69 9.98
CA LEU A 48 -8.48 1.78 9.06
C LEU A 48 -9.71 2.39 9.75
N LYS A 49 -9.94 2.05 11.03
CA LYS A 49 -11.00 2.66 11.84
C LYS A 49 -10.75 4.13 12.11
N ALA A 50 -9.50 4.50 12.39
CA ALA A 50 -9.10 5.88 12.61
C ALA A 50 -9.27 6.72 11.34
N ILE A 51 -8.84 6.22 10.18
CA ILE A 51 -9.05 6.88 8.88
C ILE A 51 -10.53 7.18 8.66
N LYS A 52 -11.41 6.19 8.86
CA LYS A 52 -12.86 6.39 8.73
C LYS A 52 -13.40 7.43 9.69
N ALA A 53 -12.98 7.39 10.96
CA ALA A 53 -13.43 8.34 11.97
C ALA A 53 -13.00 9.78 11.66
N ASP A 54 -11.77 9.96 11.17
CA ASP A 54 -11.17 11.28 10.93
C ASP A 54 -11.60 11.89 9.59
N THR A 55 -11.80 11.06 8.56
CA THR A 55 -11.99 11.52 7.17
C THR A 55 -13.36 11.19 6.59
N GLY A 56 -14.09 10.25 7.19
CA GLY A 56 -15.31 9.69 6.61
C GLY A 56 -15.08 8.71 5.45
N VAL A 57 -13.83 8.46 5.06
CA VAL A 57 -13.46 7.54 3.96
C VAL A 57 -13.39 6.11 4.49
N ASP A 58 -14.07 5.19 3.81
CA ASP A 58 -13.89 3.76 4.01
C ASP A 58 -12.68 3.26 3.22
N VAL A 59 -11.83 2.46 3.88
CA VAL A 59 -10.71 1.77 3.25
C VAL A 59 -10.89 0.27 3.52
N PRO A 60 -11.37 -0.51 2.54
CA PRO A 60 -11.53 -1.95 2.70
C PRO A 60 -10.18 -2.62 3.04
N PRO A 61 -10.14 -3.55 3.99
CA PRO A 61 -8.92 -4.28 4.30
C PRO A 61 -8.51 -5.17 3.13
N ASP A 62 -7.20 -5.28 2.91
CA ASP A 62 -6.63 -6.07 1.82
C ASP A 62 -5.47 -6.93 2.30
N ASN A 63 -5.61 -8.26 2.17
CA ASN A 63 -4.68 -9.23 2.75
C ASN A 63 -3.60 -9.72 1.78
N LYS A 64 -3.29 -8.94 0.74
CA LYS A 64 -2.20 -9.24 -0.19
C LYS A 64 -0.85 -9.02 0.48
N ASN A 65 0.16 -9.76 0.06
CA ASN A 65 1.55 -9.41 0.35
C ASN A 65 2.11 -8.41 -0.67
N SER A 66 3.30 -7.85 -0.40
CA SER A 66 3.92 -6.82 -1.26
C SER A 66 4.12 -7.25 -2.73
N GLY A 67 4.52 -8.50 -2.97
CA GLY A 67 4.68 -9.03 -4.32
C GLY A 67 3.35 -9.19 -5.06
N GLN A 68 2.31 -9.65 -4.36
CA GLN A 68 0.96 -9.76 -4.90
C GLN A 68 0.37 -8.38 -5.22
N ALA A 69 0.54 -7.40 -4.32
CA ALA A 69 0.12 -6.02 -4.53
C ALA A 69 0.81 -5.40 -5.75
N MET A 70 2.14 -5.53 -5.85
CA MET A 70 2.90 -5.03 -7.00
C MET A 70 2.47 -5.71 -8.31
N ALA A 71 2.31 -7.04 -8.31
CA ALA A 71 1.88 -7.78 -9.50
C ALA A 71 0.51 -7.30 -9.99
N GLN A 72 -0.42 -7.05 -9.07
CA GLN A 72 -1.74 -6.53 -9.41
C GLN A 72 -1.68 -5.09 -9.93
N ILE A 73 -0.91 -4.20 -9.30
CA ILE A 73 -0.71 -2.82 -9.78
C ILE A 73 -0.14 -2.81 -11.21
N ILE A 74 0.83 -3.70 -11.50
CA ILE A 74 1.38 -3.84 -12.84
C ILE A 74 0.33 -4.30 -13.84
N ALA A 75 -0.51 -5.27 -13.47
CA ALA A 75 -1.59 -5.78 -14.31
C ALA A 75 -2.67 -4.72 -14.59
N GLU A 76 -2.94 -3.87 -13.59
CA GLU A 76 -3.96 -2.82 -13.63
C GLU A 76 -3.46 -1.49 -14.20
N LYS A 77 -2.21 -1.39 -14.65
CA LYS A 77 -1.59 -0.11 -15.07
C LYS A 77 -2.38 0.71 -16.08
N ALA A 78 -3.17 0.07 -16.94
CA ALA A 78 -4.00 0.74 -17.95
C ALA A 78 -5.36 1.21 -17.40
N SER A 79 -5.79 0.69 -16.25
CA SER A 79 -7.02 1.06 -15.54
C SER A 79 -6.82 0.85 -14.03
N PRO A 80 -6.07 1.75 -13.35
CA PRO A 80 -5.70 1.56 -11.95
C PRO A 80 -6.91 1.43 -11.02
N VAL A 81 -6.82 0.54 -10.04
CA VAL A 81 -7.86 0.32 -9.02
C VAL A 81 -7.40 0.79 -7.63
N ALA A 82 -6.13 0.56 -7.28
CA ALA A 82 -5.60 1.00 -6.00
C ALA A 82 -5.29 2.50 -5.98
N ASP A 83 -5.72 3.18 -4.92
CA ASP A 83 -5.36 4.57 -4.64
C ASP A 83 -4.04 4.66 -3.86
N VAL A 84 -3.82 3.71 -2.96
CA VAL A 84 -2.62 3.62 -2.12
C VAL A 84 -2.14 2.17 -2.06
N THR A 85 -0.85 1.97 -1.83
CA THR A 85 -0.31 0.66 -1.52
C THR A 85 0.66 0.74 -0.35
N TYR A 86 0.56 -0.22 0.57
CA TYR A 86 1.54 -0.41 1.64
C TYR A 86 2.44 -1.58 1.25
N VAL A 87 3.72 -1.33 1.01
CA VAL A 87 4.67 -2.38 0.58
C VAL A 87 6.02 -2.21 1.22
N GLY A 88 6.81 -3.28 1.23
CA GLY A 88 8.22 -3.20 1.60
C GLY A 88 9.03 -2.30 0.67
N VAL A 89 10.12 -1.72 1.20
CA VAL A 89 10.91 -0.68 0.50
C VAL A 89 11.38 -1.10 -0.89
N THR A 90 11.85 -2.34 -1.06
CA THR A 90 12.31 -2.84 -2.37
C THR A 90 11.19 -2.87 -3.40
N PHE A 91 9.95 -3.13 -2.98
CA PHE A 91 8.79 -3.10 -3.88
C PHE A 91 8.37 -1.67 -4.20
N GLY A 92 8.45 -0.74 -3.23
CA GLY A 92 8.22 0.69 -3.47
C GLY A 92 9.20 1.28 -4.50
N ILE A 93 10.48 0.91 -4.41
CA ILE A 93 11.50 1.28 -5.40
C ILE A 93 11.15 0.71 -6.78
N LYS A 94 10.82 -0.58 -6.87
CA LYS A 94 10.43 -1.22 -8.14
C LYS A 94 9.19 -0.59 -8.78
N LEU A 95 8.19 -0.22 -7.98
CA LEU A 95 7.00 0.49 -8.45
C LEU A 95 7.34 1.88 -8.98
N LYS A 96 8.27 2.61 -8.33
CA LYS A 96 8.82 3.88 -8.86
C LYS A 96 9.51 3.65 -10.19
N ASP A 97 10.43 2.70 -10.27
CA ASP A 97 11.21 2.41 -11.48
C ASP A 97 10.31 2.00 -12.66
N ALA A 98 9.19 1.34 -12.36
CA ALA A 98 8.17 0.98 -13.35
C ALA A 98 7.24 2.15 -13.76
N GLY A 99 7.37 3.33 -13.16
CA GLY A 99 6.51 4.49 -13.43
C GLY A 99 5.08 4.33 -12.89
N LEU A 100 4.89 3.50 -11.85
CA LEU A 100 3.57 3.14 -11.30
C LEU A 100 3.26 3.83 -9.97
N THR A 101 3.98 4.92 -9.66
CA THR A 101 3.77 5.73 -8.45
C THR A 101 3.67 7.20 -8.81
N GLN A 102 2.86 7.92 -8.04
CA GLN A 102 2.79 9.37 -8.09
C GLN A 102 3.55 9.96 -6.91
N ALA A 103 4.34 11.01 -7.16
CA ALA A 103 5.05 11.71 -6.10
C ALA A 103 4.07 12.40 -5.13
N TYR A 104 4.22 12.11 -3.84
CA TYR A 104 3.48 12.74 -2.76
C TYR A 104 4.35 12.85 -1.49
N LYS A 105 4.43 14.05 -0.92
CA LYS A 105 5.16 14.33 0.32
C LYS A 105 4.15 14.65 1.43
N PRO A 106 3.78 13.68 2.29
CA PRO A 106 2.83 13.92 3.36
C PRO A 106 3.36 14.93 4.38
N LYS A 107 2.48 15.44 5.24
CA LYS A 107 2.88 16.21 6.42
C LYS A 107 3.88 15.40 7.24
N GLY A 108 5.02 16.01 7.56
CA GLY A 108 6.10 15.33 8.31
C GLY A 108 7.10 14.57 7.43
N PHE A 109 6.97 14.58 6.09
CA PHE A 109 7.90 13.93 5.18
C PHE A 109 9.38 14.28 5.44
N ASP A 110 9.66 15.54 5.81
CA ASP A 110 11.04 15.99 6.10
C ASP A 110 11.62 15.38 7.37
N GLN A 111 10.77 14.87 8.28
CA GLN A 111 11.19 14.20 9.52
C GLN A 111 11.64 12.76 9.28
N VAL A 112 11.24 12.14 8.15
CA VAL A 112 11.67 10.80 7.78
C VAL A 112 13.15 10.86 7.36
N PRO A 113 14.05 10.04 7.95
CA PRO A 113 15.48 10.08 7.64
C PRO A 113 15.80 9.86 6.16
N ALA A 114 16.90 10.45 5.70
CA ALA A 114 17.47 10.15 4.38
C ALA A 114 17.80 8.65 4.30
N GLY A 115 17.38 7.99 3.21
CA GLY A 115 17.48 6.53 3.04
C GLY A 115 16.21 5.76 3.43
N LEU A 116 15.29 6.36 4.19
CA LEU A 116 13.97 5.80 4.52
C LEU A 116 12.83 6.53 3.78
N LYS A 117 13.17 7.24 2.70
CA LYS A 117 12.21 7.86 1.78
C LYS A 117 12.83 8.03 0.41
N ASP A 118 12.00 8.07 -0.61
CA ASP A 118 12.37 8.57 -1.91
C ASP A 118 12.46 10.11 -1.87
N PRO A 119 13.57 10.76 -2.25
CA PRO A 119 13.70 12.22 -2.20
C PRO A 119 12.65 12.99 -3.04
N GLU A 120 12.17 12.36 -4.12
CA GLU A 120 11.14 12.92 -5.01
C GLU A 120 9.73 12.69 -4.47
N GLY A 121 9.56 11.77 -3.51
CA GLY A 121 8.29 11.49 -2.83
C GLY A 121 7.48 10.36 -3.44
N HIS A 122 8.07 9.50 -4.27
CA HIS A 122 7.36 8.34 -4.85
C HIS A 122 7.04 7.25 -3.82
N TRP A 123 7.79 7.19 -2.73
CA TRP A 123 7.49 6.35 -1.56
C TRP A 123 8.06 6.99 -0.29
N THR A 124 7.46 6.68 0.85
CA THR A 124 7.93 7.11 2.17
C THR A 124 7.71 6.00 3.20
N THR A 125 8.68 5.79 4.09
CA THR A 125 8.57 4.78 5.15
C THR A 125 7.69 5.32 6.28
N ILE A 126 6.64 4.58 6.63
CA ILE A 126 5.74 4.90 7.76
C ILE A 126 6.09 4.16 9.06
N HIS A 127 6.85 3.06 8.96
CA HIS A 127 7.42 2.35 10.11
C HIS A 127 8.60 1.45 9.66
N SER A 128 9.40 1.02 10.62
CA SER A 128 10.50 0.08 10.42
C SER A 128 10.46 -1.03 11.46
N GLY A 129 11.04 -2.18 11.16
CA GLY A 129 11.19 -3.29 12.09
C GLY A 129 12.50 -4.04 11.86
N THR A 130 12.85 -4.90 12.82
CA THR A 130 14.04 -5.76 12.75
C THR A 130 13.58 -7.21 12.71
N LEU A 131 14.16 -8.00 11.79
CA LEU A 131 13.89 -9.43 11.69
C LEU A 131 14.36 -10.14 12.97
N GLY A 132 13.53 -11.05 13.48
CA GLY A 132 13.86 -11.86 14.65
C GLY A 132 13.23 -13.24 14.60
N LEU A 133 13.62 -14.09 15.55
CA LEU A 133 13.06 -15.42 15.73
C LEU A 133 11.79 -15.35 16.56
N PHE A 134 10.66 -15.76 15.98
CA PHE A 134 9.43 -15.98 16.72
C PHE A 134 9.26 -17.48 17.01
N VAL A 135 9.38 -17.86 18.28
CA VAL A 135 9.55 -19.27 18.68
C VAL A 135 8.36 -19.73 19.51
N ASN A 136 7.66 -20.75 19.02
CA ASN A 136 6.70 -21.52 19.82
C ASN A 136 7.46 -22.52 20.70
N LYS A 137 7.57 -22.23 22.00
CA LYS A 137 8.32 -23.06 22.96
C LYS A 137 7.72 -24.46 23.14
N ASP A 138 6.40 -24.59 23.04
CA ASP A 138 5.73 -25.89 23.20
C ASP A 138 6.04 -26.81 22.01
N ALA A 139 6.12 -26.24 20.81
CA ALA A 139 6.46 -26.97 19.60
C ALA A 139 7.92 -27.46 19.56
N LEU A 140 8.80 -26.95 20.44
CA LEU A 140 10.19 -27.39 20.52
C LEU A 140 10.36 -28.80 21.13
N GLY A 141 9.35 -29.32 21.85
CA GLY A 141 9.41 -30.67 22.42
C GLY A 141 10.60 -30.90 23.37
N GLY A 142 11.09 -29.84 24.03
CA GLY A 142 12.25 -29.88 24.93
C GLY A 142 13.59 -29.47 24.29
N ALA A 143 13.63 -29.20 22.98
CA ALA A 143 14.80 -28.57 22.36
C ALA A 143 15.03 -27.16 22.94
N PRO A 144 16.28 -26.68 23.01
CA PRO A 144 16.57 -25.32 23.47
C PRO A 144 15.95 -24.28 22.52
N VAL A 145 15.73 -23.07 23.03
CA VAL A 145 15.33 -21.94 22.17
C VAL A 145 16.55 -21.53 21.33
N PRO A 146 16.45 -21.46 19.99
CA PRO A 146 17.58 -21.05 19.15
C PRO A 146 17.98 -19.60 19.47
N ALA A 147 19.28 -19.38 19.65
CA ALA A 147 19.83 -18.07 20.01
C ALA A 147 20.33 -17.29 18.78
N CYS A 148 20.61 -17.98 17.68
CA CYS A 148 21.09 -17.38 16.43
C CYS A 148 20.65 -18.16 15.19
N TRP A 149 20.88 -17.58 14.01
CA TRP A 149 20.51 -18.20 12.73
C TRP A 149 21.18 -19.55 12.48
N SER A 150 22.44 -19.72 12.90
CA SER A 150 23.16 -20.98 12.73
C SER A 150 22.60 -22.11 13.59
N ASP A 151 21.91 -21.80 14.69
CA ASP A 151 21.24 -22.83 15.49
C ASP A 151 20.16 -23.53 14.68
N LEU A 152 19.46 -22.82 13.79
CA LEU A 152 18.36 -23.38 12.99
C LEU A 152 18.80 -24.50 12.03
N LEU A 153 20.11 -24.63 11.77
CA LEU A 153 20.68 -25.69 10.94
C LEU A 153 20.87 -27.01 11.70
N LYS A 154 20.73 -26.99 13.03
CA LYS A 154 20.94 -28.18 13.86
C LYS A 154 19.81 -29.21 13.64
N PRO A 155 20.11 -30.52 13.75
CA PRO A 155 19.14 -31.58 13.46
C PRO A 155 17.85 -31.51 14.30
N GLU A 156 17.92 -31.02 15.53
CA GLU A 156 16.75 -30.90 16.41
C GLU A 156 15.66 -29.95 15.91
N TYR A 157 15.98 -28.99 15.03
CA TYR A 157 15.01 -28.06 14.44
C TYR A 157 14.52 -28.48 13.04
N LYS A 158 14.94 -29.65 12.55
CA LYS A 158 14.58 -30.11 11.20
C LYS A 158 13.07 -30.22 11.06
N GLY A 159 12.50 -29.49 10.11
CA GLY A 159 11.06 -29.44 9.85
C GLY A 159 10.27 -28.50 10.78
N MET A 160 10.93 -27.75 11.65
CA MET A 160 10.31 -26.80 12.58
C MET A 160 10.47 -25.33 12.18
N VAL A 161 11.24 -25.04 11.13
CA VAL A 161 11.50 -23.67 10.65
C VAL A 161 10.49 -23.31 9.56
N GLY A 162 9.75 -22.23 9.78
CA GLY A 162 8.85 -21.64 8.80
C GLY A 162 9.19 -20.18 8.54
N TYR A 163 9.09 -19.76 7.29
CA TYR A 163 9.23 -18.36 6.87
C TYR A 163 8.33 -18.09 5.66
N LEU A 164 8.07 -16.83 5.39
CA LEU A 164 7.23 -16.43 4.27
C LEU A 164 7.98 -16.56 2.95
N ASP A 165 7.27 -16.89 1.88
CA ASP A 165 7.82 -16.96 0.51
C ASP A 165 8.49 -15.63 0.13
N PRO A 166 9.81 -15.60 -0.12
CA PRO A 166 10.55 -14.39 -0.48
C PRO A 166 10.09 -13.70 -1.76
N SER A 167 9.47 -14.44 -2.69
CA SER A 167 8.96 -13.88 -3.95
C SER A 167 7.66 -13.10 -3.76
N SER A 168 6.88 -13.46 -2.72
CA SER A 168 5.55 -12.92 -2.48
C SER A 168 5.53 -11.89 -1.35
N ALA A 169 6.24 -12.14 -0.26
CA ALA A 169 6.21 -11.32 0.95
C ALA A 169 7.53 -10.61 1.22
N PHE A 170 7.47 -9.32 1.55
CA PHE A 170 8.68 -8.55 1.85
C PHE A 170 9.40 -9.06 3.11
N VAL A 171 8.67 -9.53 4.12
CA VAL A 171 9.28 -10.16 5.31
C VAL A 171 10.02 -11.45 4.93
N GLY A 172 9.49 -12.22 3.98
CA GLY A 172 10.17 -13.38 3.40
C GLY A 172 11.47 -12.98 2.69
N TYR A 173 11.42 -11.90 1.90
CA TYR A 173 12.58 -11.34 1.21
C TYR A 173 13.66 -10.87 2.19
N VAL A 174 13.27 -10.07 3.19
CA VAL A 174 14.18 -9.62 4.27
C VAL A 174 14.73 -10.81 5.06
N GLY A 175 13.90 -11.83 5.30
CA GLY A 175 14.29 -13.09 5.93
C GLY A 175 15.42 -13.77 5.18
N ALA A 176 15.23 -14.04 3.89
CA ALA A 176 16.21 -14.69 3.05
C ALA A 176 17.51 -13.88 2.97
N VAL A 177 17.43 -12.59 2.62
CA VAL A 177 18.61 -11.72 2.44
C VAL A 177 19.34 -11.49 3.78
N GLY A 178 18.60 -11.24 4.86
CA GLY A 178 19.15 -10.95 6.17
C GLY A 178 19.87 -12.16 6.77
N VAL A 179 19.27 -13.35 6.67
CA VAL A 179 19.91 -14.59 7.13
C VAL A 179 21.11 -14.93 6.24
N ASN A 180 21.01 -14.79 4.92
CA ASN A 180 22.12 -15.01 4.01
C ASN A 180 23.34 -14.14 4.36
N SER A 181 23.09 -12.84 4.51
CA SER A 181 24.12 -11.86 4.91
C SER A 181 24.73 -12.21 6.28
N ALA A 182 23.90 -12.63 7.24
CA ALA A 182 24.37 -13.01 8.58
C ALA A 182 25.24 -14.28 8.58
N LEU A 183 25.09 -15.15 7.58
CA LEU A 183 25.89 -16.34 7.39
C LEU A 183 27.08 -16.14 6.44
N GLY A 184 27.35 -14.90 6.03
CA GLY A 184 28.51 -14.51 5.22
C GLY A 184 28.27 -14.49 3.71
N GLY A 185 27.02 -14.65 3.26
CA GLY A 185 26.63 -14.46 1.87
C GLY A 185 26.46 -12.98 1.50
N SER A 186 26.11 -12.75 0.24
CA SER A 186 25.92 -11.44 -0.39
C SER A 186 24.52 -11.34 -1.01
N LEU A 187 24.33 -10.40 -1.95
CA LEU A 187 23.09 -10.35 -2.75
C LEU A 187 23.16 -11.20 -4.01
N ASP A 188 24.36 -11.70 -4.36
CA ASP A 188 24.64 -12.43 -5.60
C ASP A 188 24.78 -13.95 -5.39
N ASP A 189 24.79 -14.42 -4.14
CA ASP A 189 24.93 -15.84 -3.75
C ASP A 189 24.02 -16.23 -2.58
#